data_AF-A0A090WZ85-F1
#
_entry.id   AF-A0A090WZ85-F1
#
_cell.length_a   1.000
_cell.length_b   1.000
_cell.length_c   1.000
_cell.angle_alpha   90.00
_cell.angle_beta   90.00
_cell.angle_gamma   90.00
#
_symmetry.space_group_name_H-M   'P 1'
#
loop_
_entity.id
_entity.type
_entity.pdbx_description
1 polymer ?
#
loop_
_entity_poly.entity_id
_entity_poly.type
_entity_poly.pdbx_seq_one_letter_code
_entity_poly.pdbx_strand_id
1 'polypeptide(L)'
;MFPVSIRISKKAKAVVRGLSGINEADQSLIFGANIPEGSYLRLMKGNVDKLITGAEESAISVSQGLKETIELVVLISCVGRRLVLKQLAEEEIDAVRNVIGDTSKITGFYSYGEIAPLNESLCELHHQTMTITTLSEC
;
A
#
# COMPACT_ATOMS: atom_id res chain seq x y z
N MET A 1 -9.30 4.77 -10.83
CA MET A 1 -8.82 3.38 -10.87
C MET A 1 -9.75 2.51 -10.04
N PHE A 2 -10.10 1.31 -10.52
CA PHE A 2 -10.90 0.33 -9.78
C PHE A 2 -10.05 -0.92 -9.51
N PRO A 3 -9.27 -0.97 -8.41
CA PRO A 3 -8.55 -2.19 -8.07
C PRO A 3 -9.52 -3.34 -7.79
N VAL A 4 -9.01 -4.56 -7.70
CA VAL A 4 -9.83 -5.74 -7.43
C VAL A 4 -9.37 -6.44 -6.17
N SER A 5 -10.33 -6.92 -5.39
CA SER A 5 -10.09 -7.84 -4.29
C SER A 5 -10.21 -9.27 -4.82
N ILE A 6 -9.20 -10.10 -4.53
CA ILE A 6 -9.10 -11.47 -5.01
C ILE A 6 -9.05 -12.43 -3.82
N ARG A 7 -9.81 -13.52 -3.90
CA ARG A 7 -9.78 -14.63 -2.94
C ARG A 7 -9.72 -15.96 -3.69
N ILE A 8 -8.73 -16.79 -3.37
CA ILE A 8 -8.57 -18.12 -3.98
C ILE A 8 -9.66 -19.09 -3.50
N SER A 9 -10.18 -18.90 -2.29
CA SER A 9 -11.32 -19.66 -1.76
C SER A 9 -12.17 -18.78 -0.85
N LYS A 10 -13.38 -19.24 -0.49
CA LYS A 10 -14.29 -18.50 0.42
C LYS A 10 -13.66 -18.18 1.79
N LYS A 11 -12.72 -19.01 2.25
CA LYS A 11 -12.02 -18.86 3.54
C LYS A 11 -10.66 -18.16 3.43
N ALA A 12 -10.12 -18.01 2.22
CA ALA A 12 -8.83 -17.36 2.02
C ALA A 12 -8.89 -15.86 2.34
N LYS A 13 -7.78 -15.32 2.85
CA LYS A 13 -7.60 -13.87 2.97
C LYS A 13 -7.66 -13.24 1.58
N ALA A 14 -8.18 -12.02 1.55
CA ALA A 14 -8.32 -11.28 0.31
C ALA A 14 -7.04 -10.49 0.03
N VAL A 15 -6.62 -10.49 -1.23
CA VAL A 15 -5.47 -9.71 -1.69
C VAL A 15 -5.94 -8.68 -2.69
N VAL A 16 -5.34 -7.49 -2.65
CA VAL A 16 -5.67 -6.42 -3.61
C VAL A 16 -4.76 -6.56 -4.83
N ARG A 17 -5.35 -6.44 -6.02
CA ARG A 17 -4.61 -6.35 -7.29
C ARG A 17 -4.99 -5.08 -8.05
N GLY A 18 -3.96 -4.40 -8.55
CA GLY A 18 -4.10 -3.31 -9.50
C GLY A 18 -4.41 -3.86 -10.90
N LEU A 19 -5.28 -3.15 -11.62
CA LEU A 19 -5.47 -3.35 -13.05
C LEU A 19 -4.33 -2.63 -13.79
N SER A 20 -3.62 -3.37 -14.63
CA SER A 20 -2.58 -2.81 -15.50
C SER A 20 -3.17 -2.25 -16.80
N GLY A 21 -4.30 -2.79 -17.25
CA GLY A 21 -4.97 -2.34 -18.47
C GLY A 21 -6.24 -3.11 -18.79
N ILE A 22 -6.85 -2.74 -19.91
CA ILE A 22 -8.02 -3.39 -20.50
C ILE A 22 -7.65 -3.70 -21.94
N ASN A 23 -7.90 -4.93 -22.39
CA ASN A 23 -7.81 -5.28 -23.79
C ASN A 23 -9.21 -5.25 -24.40
N GLU A 24 -9.49 -4.27 -25.25
CA GLU A 24 -10.80 -4.10 -25.87
C GLU A 24 -11.07 -5.12 -26.99
N ALA A 25 -10.03 -5.70 -27.60
CA ALA A 25 -10.20 -6.65 -28.70
C ALA A 25 -10.78 -7.98 -28.21
N ASP A 26 -10.33 -8.48 -27.06
CA ASP A 26 -10.82 -9.72 -26.44
C ASP A 26 -11.68 -9.48 -25.19
N GLN A 27 -11.98 -8.22 -24.88
CA GLN A 27 -12.79 -7.79 -23.73
C GLN A 27 -12.26 -8.30 -22.38
N SER A 28 -10.93 -8.33 -22.21
CA SER A 28 -10.28 -8.83 -20.99
C SER A 28 -9.65 -7.74 -20.12
N LEU A 29 -9.42 -8.09 -18.85
CA LEU A 29 -8.70 -7.27 -17.88
C LEU A 29 -7.27 -7.77 -17.74
N ILE A 30 -6.29 -6.86 -17.77
CA ILE A 30 -4.87 -7.17 -17.66
C ILE A 30 -4.41 -6.91 -16.23
N PHE A 31 -3.78 -7.90 -15.61
CA PHE A 31 -3.21 -7.82 -14.27
C PHE A 31 -1.70 -8.00 -14.33
N GLY A 32 -0.95 -7.20 -13.55
CA GLY A 32 0.50 -7.34 -13.40
C GLY A 32 0.94 -8.52 -12.51
N ALA A 33 0.00 -9.37 -12.10
CA ALA A 33 0.24 -10.53 -11.26
C ALA A 33 -0.70 -11.68 -11.65
N ASN A 34 -0.30 -12.90 -11.33
CA ASN A 34 -1.10 -14.09 -11.60
C ASN A 34 -2.43 -14.07 -10.83
N ILE A 35 -3.52 -14.36 -11.54
CA ILE A 35 -4.85 -14.57 -10.96
C ILE A 35 -5.20 -16.06 -11.15
N PRO A 36 -5.19 -16.87 -10.08
CA PRO A 36 -5.52 -18.29 -10.19
C PRO A 36 -6.95 -18.50 -10.70
N GLU A 37 -7.14 -19.47 -11.59
CA GLU A 37 -8.47 -19.86 -12.06
C GLU A 37 -9.38 -20.29 -10.89
N GLY A 38 -10.68 -20.00 -11.01
CA GLY A 38 -11.65 -20.25 -9.94
C GLY A 38 -11.61 -19.25 -8.78
N SER A 39 -10.71 -18.25 -8.82
CA SER A 39 -10.68 -17.19 -7.82
C SER A 39 -11.94 -16.32 -7.85
N TYR A 40 -12.35 -15.86 -6.68
CA TYR A 40 -13.42 -14.88 -6.53
C TYR A 40 -12.85 -13.48 -6.65
N LEU A 41 -13.43 -12.68 -7.53
CA LEU A 41 -12.95 -11.35 -7.87
C LEU A 41 -14.04 -10.31 -7.59
N ARG A 42 -13.68 -9.22 -6.92
CA ARG A 42 -14.59 -8.13 -6.58
C ARG A 42 -13.96 -6.80 -6.95
N LEU A 43 -14.64 -6.02 -7.81
CA LEU A 43 -14.26 -4.65 -8.09
C LEU A 43 -14.35 -3.80 -6.81
N MET A 44 -13.33 -2.99 -6.58
CA MET A 44 -13.22 -2.09 -5.45
C MET A 44 -13.25 -0.65 -5.92
N LYS A 45 -13.73 0.23 -5.04
CA LYS A 45 -13.59 1.68 -5.17
C LYS A 45 -12.64 2.16 -4.08
N GLY A 46 -11.60 2.89 -4.48
CA GLY A 46 -10.69 3.52 -3.52
C GLY A 46 -11.43 4.50 -2.63
N ASN A 47 -11.06 4.54 -1.36
CA ASN A 47 -11.53 5.51 -0.38
C ASN A 47 -10.30 6.31 0.08
N VAL A 48 -10.30 7.61 -0.21
CA VAL A 48 -9.17 8.52 0.05
C VAL A 48 -8.86 8.56 1.54
N ASP A 49 -9.86 8.80 2.38
CA ASP A 49 -9.70 8.88 3.83
C ASP A 49 -9.05 7.61 4.39
N LYS A 50 -9.51 6.44 3.94
CA LYS A 50 -8.93 5.15 4.36
C LYS A 50 -7.49 4.95 3.90
N LEU A 51 -7.09 5.52 2.76
CA LEU A 51 -5.68 5.48 2.36
C LEU A 51 -4.84 6.34 3.31
N ILE A 52 -5.25 7.58 3.57
CA ILE A 52 -4.55 8.50 4.47
C ILE A 52 -4.46 7.90 5.88
N THR A 53 -5.58 7.42 6.43
CA THR A 53 -5.60 6.72 7.73
C THR A 53 -4.67 5.50 7.73
N GLY A 54 -4.61 4.71 6.65
CA GLY A 54 -3.69 3.58 6.57
C GLY A 54 -2.20 3.97 6.61
N ALA A 55 -1.85 5.17 6.11
CA ALA A 55 -0.49 5.70 6.22
C ALA A 55 -0.18 6.16 7.66
N GLU A 56 -1.14 6.83 8.29
CA GLU A 56 -1.08 7.22 9.71
C GLU A 56 -0.91 5.99 10.62
N GLU A 57 -1.74 4.95 10.44
CA GLU A 57 -1.67 3.69 11.19
C GLU A 57 -0.30 3.01 11.02
N SER A 58 0.27 3.04 9.81
CA SER A 58 1.60 2.51 9.53
C SER A 58 2.69 3.30 10.28
N ALA A 59 2.55 4.63 10.35
CA ALA A 59 3.47 5.49 11.08
C ALA A 59 3.38 5.25 12.59
N ILE A 60 2.18 5.04 13.13
CA ILE A 60 1.96 4.70 14.54
C ILE A 60 2.58 3.33 14.83
N SER A 61 2.38 2.35 13.95
CA SER A 61 2.92 1.00 14.14
C SER A 61 4.45 0.99 14.20
N VAL A 62 5.12 1.80 13.39
CA VAL A 62 6.60 1.84 13.38
C VAL A 62 7.15 2.65 14.56
N SER A 63 6.45 3.69 15.02
CA SER A 63 6.89 4.52 16.15
C SER A 63 6.75 3.82 17.50
N GLN A 64 5.74 2.94 17.69
CA GLN A 64 5.52 2.20 18.93
C GLN A 64 6.67 1.24 19.30
N GLY A 65 7.47 0.81 18.32
CA GLY A 65 8.57 -0.13 18.54
C GLY A 65 9.91 0.51 18.91
N LEU A 66 10.02 1.84 18.86
CA LEU A 66 11.30 2.54 18.92
C LEU A 66 11.47 3.29 20.24
N LYS A 67 12.65 3.13 20.85
CA LYS A 67 13.07 3.91 22.03
C LYS A 67 13.94 5.12 21.65
N GLU A 68 14.52 5.07 20.46
CA GLU A 68 15.44 6.08 19.95
C GLU A 68 14.72 7.11 19.08
N THR A 69 15.38 8.23 18.87
CA THR A 69 14.86 9.28 17.98
C THR A 69 14.94 8.79 16.54
N ILE A 70 13.83 8.87 15.81
CA ILE A 70 13.80 8.56 14.38
C ILE A 70 14.48 9.71 13.63
N GLU A 71 15.53 9.42 12.87
CA GLU A 71 16.28 10.46 12.14
C GLU A 71 15.91 10.49 10.66
N LEU A 72 15.66 9.32 10.07
CA LEU A 72 15.27 9.17 8.68
C LEU A 72 14.05 8.25 8.54
N VAL A 73 13.09 8.69 7.73
CA VAL A 73 11.90 7.95 7.33
C VAL A 73 11.91 7.79 5.83
N VAL A 74 11.81 6.55 5.35
CA VAL A 74 11.68 6.21 3.93
C VAL A 74 10.26 5.70 3.68
N LEU A 75 9.51 6.45 2.87
CA LEU A 75 8.15 6.12 2.46
C LEU A 75 8.17 5.46 1.09
N ILE A 76 7.71 4.22 1.03
CA ILE A 76 7.52 3.49 -0.23
C ILE A 76 6.01 3.33 -0.41
N SER A 77 5.42 4.10 -1.33
CA SER A 77 3.96 4.11 -1.56
C SER A 77 3.65 3.48 -2.90
N CYS A 78 2.69 2.57 -2.97
CA CYS A 78 2.25 2.02 -4.25
C CYS A 78 1.69 3.14 -5.15
N VAL A 79 2.10 3.20 -6.42
CA VAL A 79 1.60 4.16 -7.42
C VAL A 79 0.07 4.12 -7.55
N GLY A 80 -0.53 2.97 -7.25
CA GLY A 80 -1.98 2.81 -7.17
C GLY A 80 -2.63 3.77 -6.16
N ARG A 81 -1.96 4.06 -5.03
CA ARG A 81 -2.41 5.02 -4.02
C ARG A 81 -2.32 6.45 -4.56
N ARG A 82 -1.20 6.81 -5.18
CA ARG A 82 -1.02 8.14 -5.82
C ARG A 82 -2.12 8.42 -6.85
N LEU A 83 -2.51 7.42 -7.63
CA LEU A 83 -3.57 7.56 -8.63
C LEU A 83 -4.98 7.73 -8.02
N VAL A 84 -5.21 7.22 -6.80
CA VAL A 84 -6.47 7.42 -6.06
C VAL A 84 -6.47 8.77 -5.35
N LEU A 85 -5.37 9.12 -4.67
CA LEU A 85 -5.21 10.34 -3.88
C LEU A 85 -5.10 11.61 -4.75
N LYS A 86 -4.50 11.51 -5.94
CA LYS A 86 -4.28 12.63 -6.87
C LYS A 86 -3.56 13.81 -6.21
N GLN A 87 -4.26 14.93 -6.01
CA GLN A 87 -3.74 16.14 -5.38
C GLN A 87 -3.55 15.96 -3.86
N LEU A 88 -4.29 15.03 -3.25
CA LEU A 88 -4.25 14.73 -1.80
C LEU A 88 -3.12 13.77 -1.42
N ALA A 89 -2.18 13.50 -2.33
CA ALA A 89 -1.08 12.61 -2.04
C ALA A 89 -0.03 13.21 -1.11
N GLU A 90 -0.02 14.54 -0.95
CA GLU A 90 0.78 15.21 0.09
C GLU A 90 0.19 14.97 1.48
N GLU A 91 -1.14 14.88 1.62
CA GLU A 91 -1.80 14.58 2.90
C GLU A 91 -1.40 13.21 3.47
N GLU A 92 -1.08 12.26 2.60
CA GLU A 92 -0.52 10.95 3.01
C GLU A 92 0.85 11.12 3.70
N ILE A 93 1.68 12.03 3.20
CA ILE A 93 3.01 12.31 3.76
C ILE A 93 2.87 13.10 5.06
N ASP A 94 1.96 14.07 5.09
CA ASP A 94 1.67 14.88 6.28
C ASP A 94 1.11 14.04 7.41
N ALA A 95 0.23 13.06 7.11
CA ALA A 95 -0.28 12.11 8.09
C ALA A 95 0.86 11.33 8.77
N VAL A 96 1.87 10.90 7.99
CA VAL A 96 3.06 10.24 8.55
C VAL A 96 3.90 11.23 9.38
N ARG A 97 4.15 12.44 8.85
CA ARG A 97 4.93 13.48 9.54
C ARG A 97 4.32 13.85 10.89
N ASN A 98 3.01 13.98 10.98
CA ASN A 98 2.29 14.32 12.20
C ASN A 98 2.47 13.28 13.31
N VAL A 99 2.67 12.01 12.93
CA VAL A 99 2.92 10.92 13.89
C VAL A 99 4.39 10.83 14.28
N ILE A 100 5.30 10.96 13.31
CA ILE A 100 6.75 10.76 13.54
C ILE A 100 7.40 12.01 14.17
N GLY A 101 6.92 13.21 13.84
CA GLY A 101 7.47 14.49 14.26
C GLY A 101 8.31 15.20 13.18
N ASP A 102 8.56 16.49 13.41
CA ASP A 102 9.20 17.37 12.42
C ASP A 102 10.72 17.27 12.34
N THR A 103 11.36 16.62 13.32
CA THR A 103 12.81 16.48 13.39
C THR A 103 13.36 15.49 12.37
N SER A 104 12.59 14.44 12.06
CA SER A 104 13.00 13.39 11.13
C SER A 104 13.00 13.87 9.69
N LYS A 105 14.01 13.47 8.92
CA LYS A 105 14.02 13.64 7.46
C LYS A 105 13.09 12.60 6.84
N ILE A 106 12.21 13.04 5.95
CA ILE A 106 11.29 12.16 5.23
C ILE A 106 11.66 12.18 3.75
N THR A 107 11.88 11.00 3.20
CA THR A 107 12.13 10.78 1.76
C THR A 107 11.35 9.56 1.30
N GLY A 108 11.33 9.29 -0.01
CA GLY A 108 10.58 8.16 -0.52
C GLY A 108 10.45 8.13 -2.03
N PHE A 109 9.75 7.11 -2.51
CA PHE A 109 9.41 6.95 -3.92
C PHE A 109 8.13 6.13 -4.09
N TYR A 110 7.56 6.17 -5.29
CA TYR A 110 6.41 5.34 -5.65
C TYR A 110 6.84 3.99 -6.21
N SER A 111 6.25 2.90 -5.72
CA SER A 111 6.47 1.52 -6.18
C SER A 111 5.32 1.04 -7.09
N TYR A 112 5.47 -0.15 -7.68
CA TYR A 112 4.37 -0.85 -8.33
C TYR A 112 3.70 -1.90 -7.43
N GLY A 113 3.94 -1.85 -6.12
CA GLY A 113 3.49 -2.83 -5.15
C GLY A 113 4.62 -3.31 -4.25
N GLU A 114 4.25 -3.97 -3.17
CA GLU A 114 5.13 -4.40 -2.10
C GLU A 114 5.08 -5.92 -1.97
N ILE A 115 6.24 -6.58 -1.97
CA ILE A 115 6.33 -8.03 -1.68
C ILE A 115 6.71 -8.16 -0.21
N ALA A 116 5.74 -8.56 0.60
CA ALA A 116 5.90 -8.65 2.04
C ALA A 116 4.95 -9.72 2.61
N PRO A 117 5.23 -10.26 3.80
CA PRO A 117 4.29 -11.12 4.49
C PRO A 117 3.24 -10.26 5.23
N LEU A 118 2.00 -10.71 5.25
CA LEU A 118 0.97 -10.12 6.11
C LEU A 118 0.88 -10.95 7.40
N ASN A 119 1.67 -10.53 8.40
CA ASN A 119 1.97 -11.27 9.66
C ASN A 119 2.96 -12.42 9.43
N GLU A 120 2.91 -13.49 10.24
CA GLU A 120 3.74 -14.70 10.09
C GLU A 120 3.27 -15.60 8.92
N SER A 121 3.08 -15.03 7.74
CA SER A 121 2.68 -15.75 6.53
C SER A 121 3.81 -15.77 5.49
N LEU A 122 3.60 -16.53 4.42
CA LEU A 122 4.41 -16.38 3.21
C LEU A 122 4.24 -14.97 2.64
N CYS A 123 5.28 -14.48 1.95
CA CYS A 123 5.22 -13.21 1.24
C CYS A 123 4.24 -13.30 0.07
N GLU A 124 3.46 -12.25 -0.11
CA GLU A 124 2.61 -12.05 -1.27
C GLU A 124 2.90 -10.68 -1.89
N LEU A 125 2.58 -10.51 -3.17
CA LEU A 125 2.56 -9.18 -3.77
C LEU A 125 1.32 -8.44 -3.29
N HIS A 126 1.49 -7.24 -2.75
CA HIS A 126 0.43 -6.36 -2.30
C HIS A 126 0.40 -5.11 -3.16
N HIS A 127 -0.81 -4.66 -3.50
CA HIS A 127 -1.06 -3.39 -4.17
C HIS A 127 -1.91 -2.50 -3.27
N GLN A 128 -1.91 -1.20 -3.54
CA GLN A 128 -2.63 -0.20 -2.73
C GLN A 128 -2.12 -0.09 -1.29
N THR A 129 -0.85 -0.47 -1.07
CA THR A 129 -0.13 -0.47 0.20
C THR A 129 0.92 0.63 0.24
N MET A 130 1.34 0.98 1.46
CA MET A 130 2.50 1.81 1.75
C MET A 130 3.38 1.04 2.74
N THR A 131 4.69 1.14 2.61
CA THR A 131 5.67 0.68 3.57
C THR A 131 6.45 1.87 4.10
N ILE A 132 6.64 1.89 5.42
CA ILE A 132 7.41 2.91 6.12
C ILE A 132 8.61 2.21 6.75
N THR A 133 9.81 2.70 6.43
CA THR A 133 11.05 2.26 7.07
C THR A 133 11.65 3.44 7.82
N THR A 134 12.00 3.22 9.07
CA THR A 134 12.65 4.22 9.92
C THR A 134 14.09 3.80 10.21
N LEU A 135 14.96 4.77 10.37
CA LEU A 135 16.38 4.60 10.70
C LEU A 135 16.76 5.58 11.81
N SER A 136 17.55 5.10 12.76
CA SER A 136 18.21 5.86 13.82
C SER A 136 19.67 5.41 13.94
N GLU A 137 20.55 6.34 14.29
CA GLU A 137 21.89 6.03 14.79
C GLU A 137 21.82 5.74 16.29
N CYS A 138 22.40 4.61 16.71
CA CYS A 138 22.52 4.19 18.10
C CYS A 138 23.66 4.90 18.85
#